data_AF-A0AAE3EL88-F1
#
_entry.id   AF-A0AAE3EL88-F1
#
_cell.length_a   1.000
_cell.length_b   1.000
_cell.length_c   1.000
_cell.angle_alpha   90.00
_cell.angle_beta   90.00
_cell.angle_gamma   90.00
#
_symmetry.space_group_name_H-M   'P 1'
#
loop_
_entity.id
_entity.type
_entity.pdbx_description
1 polymer ?
#
loop_
_entity_poly.entity_id
_entity_poly.type
_entity_poly.pdbx_seq_one_letter_code
_entity_poly.pdbx_strand_id
1 'polypeptide(L)'
;MTVFDQFYYSIYAFYKKRYKQKANTLALVYVSVLQISLVLFLGCFFAAFFSKMNMDTMSSTKAWTLFILISIAIHFKNWMQYSGKRRMMINAKLIKKKKPLTNIWLLVVLPVFILILAYIMFQAI
;
A
#
# COMPACT_ATOMS: atom_id res chain seq x y z
N MET A 1 -10.40 5.10 11.72
CA MET A 1 -10.42 4.57 10.34
C MET A 1 -9.35 5.33 9.61
N THR A 2 -8.37 4.62 9.05
CA THR A 2 -7.30 5.20 8.26
C THR A 2 -7.75 5.37 6.80
N VAL A 3 -7.03 6.17 6.01
CA VAL A 3 -7.27 6.30 4.56
C VAL A 3 -7.12 4.93 3.86
N PHE A 4 -6.18 4.11 4.31
CA PHE A 4 -6.01 2.74 3.80
C PHE A 4 -7.22 1.84 4.08
N ASP A 5 -7.89 1.99 5.23
CA ASP A 5 -9.13 1.24 5.51
C ASP A 5 -10.26 1.63 4.53
N GLN A 6 -10.30 2.89 4.10
CA GLN A 6 -11.27 3.37 3.12
C GLN A 6 -10.97 2.85 1.71
N PHE A 7 -9.70 2.84 1.31
CA PHE A 7 -9.28 2.27 0.03
C PHE A 7 -9.50 0.75 -0.01
N TYR A 8 -9.14 0.04 1.06
CA TYR A 8 -9.43 -1.37 1.25
C TYR A 8 -10.90 -1.67 0.99
N TYR A 9 -11.78 -0.92 1.65
CA TYR A 9 -13.22 -1.15 1.52
C TYR A 9 -13.76 -0.79 0.15
N SER A 10 -13.25 0.27 -0.49
CA SER A 10 -13.68 0.66 -1.84
C SER A 10 -13.38 -0.46 -2.86
N ILE A 11 -12.16 -1.00 -2.81
CA ILE A 11 -11.73 -2.14 -3.63
C ILE A 11 -12.53 -3.40 -3.27
N TYR A 12 -12.68 -3.69 -1.98
CA TYR A 12 -13.47 -4.82 -1.51
C TYR A 12 -14.92 -4.75 -2.00
N ALA A 13 -15.59 -3.62 -1.86
CA ALA A 13 -16.99 -3.43 -2.24
C ALA A 13 -17.20 -3.56 -3.76
N PHE A 14 -16.26 -3.07 -4.56
CA PHE A 14 -16.29 -3.22 -6.01
C PHE A 14 -16.15 -4.68 -6.43
N TYR A 15 -15.13 -5.38 -5.93
CA TYR A 15 -14.89 -6.78 -6.31
C TYR A 15 -15.82 -7.77 -5.61
N LYS A 16 -16.46 -7.41 -4.49
CA LYS A 16 -17.42 -8.28 -3.77
C LYS A 16 -18.56 -8.73 -4.67
N LYS A 17 -19.06 -7.85 -5.56
CA LYS A 17 -20.13 -8.18 -6.50
C LYS A 17 -19.76 -9.31 -7.47
N ARG A 18 -18.48 -9.40 -7.86
CA ARG A 18 -17.99 -10.34 -8.87
C ARG A 18 -17.30 -11.57 -8.29
N TYR A 19 -16.55 -11.41 -7.20
CA TYR A 19 -15.61 -12.43 -6.70
C TYR A 19 -15.89 -12.91 -5.27
N LYS A 20 -16.95 -12.41 -4.60
CA LYS A 20 -17.42 -12.80 -3.25
C LYS A 20 -16.28 -12.93 -2.22
N GLN A 21 -15.79 -14.15 -1.94
CA GLN A 21 -14.73 -14.42 -0.96
C GLN A 21 -13.34 -13.95 -1.43
N LYS A 22 -13.03 -14.07 -2.72
CA LYS A 22 -11.74 -13.64 -3.30
C LYS A 22 -11.56 -12.12 -3.30
N ALA A 23 -12.65 -11.36 -3.18
CA ALA A 23 -12.61 -9.90 -3.07
C ALA A 23 -11.83 -9.42 -1.83
N ASN A 24 -11.82 -10.22 -0.76
CA ASN A 24 -11.06 -9.90 0.45
C ASN A 24 -9.55 -9.97 0.20
N THR A 25 -9.11 -11.05 -0.42
CA THR A 25 -7.70 -11.25 -0.79
C THR A 25 -7.24 -10.16 -1.76
N LEU A 26 -8.07 -9.80 -2.75
CA LEU A 26 -7.75 -8.72 -3.69
C LEU A 26 -7.59 -7.37 -2.99
N ALA A 27 -8.50 -7.00 -2.09
CA ALA A 27 -8.41 -5.75 -1.34
C ALA A 27 -7.19 -5.70 -0.41
N LEU A 28 -6.85 -6.84 0.21
CA LEU A 28 -5.66 -6.97 1.06
C LEU A 28 -4.39 -6.81 0.24
N VAL A 29 -4.27 -7.56 -0.86
CA VAL A 29 -3.12 -7.49 -1.77
C VAL A 29 -2.95 -6.06 -2.27
N TYR A 30 -4.04 -5.42 -2.68
CA TYR A 30 -4.03 -4.03 -3.11
C TYR A 30 -3.43 -3.08 -2.06
N VAL A 31 -3.93 -3.10 -0.82
CA VAL A 31 -3.43 -2.18 0.23
C VAL A 31 -1.98 -2.47 0.58
N SER A 32 -1.58 -3.75 0.64
CA SER A 32 -0.19 -4.12 0.89
C SER A 32 0.72 -3.64 -0.24
N VAL A 33 0.34 -3.84 -1.50
CA VAL A 33 1.10 -3.34 -2.66
C VAL A 33 1.20 -1.82 -2.60
N LEU A 34 0.10 -1.11 -2.36
CA LEU A 34 0.11 0.35 -2.26
C LEU A 34 1.06 0.86 -1.17
N GLN A 35 1.03 0.27 0.02
CA GLN A 35 1.92 0.67 1.12
C GLN A 35 3.37 0.34 0.83
N ILE A 36 3.66 -0.82 0.23
CA ILE A 36 5.01 -1.21 -0.17
C ILE A 36 5.54 -0.26 -1.26
N SER A 37 4.73 0.10 -2.25
CA SER A 37 5.09 1.07 -3.29
C SER A 37 5.41 2.44 -2.70
N LEU A 38 4.65 2.91 -1.70
CA LEU A 38 4.94 4.17 -1.00
C LEU A 38 6.25 4.10 -0.23
N VAL A 39 6.53 2.99 0.45
CA VAL A 39 7.81 2.80 1.15
C VAL A 39 8.98 2.76 0.17
N LEU A 40 8.83 2.09 -0.98
CA LEU A 40 9.85 2.08 -2.03
C LEU A 40 10.11 3.50 -2.54
N PHE A 41 9.05 4.24 -2.88
CA PHE A 41 9.15 5.62 -3.33
C PHE A 41 9.89 6.51 -2.34
N LEU A 42 9.51 6.46 -1.05
CA LEU A 42 10.19 7.20 0.00
C LEU A 42 11.64 6.74 0.19
N GLY A 43 11.90 5.44 0.12
CA GLY A 43 13.26 4.89 0.18
C GLY A 43 14.15 5.43 -0.94
N CYS A 44 13.65 5.43 -2.18
CA CYS A 44 14.36 5.99 -3.33
C CYS A 44 14.56 7.51 -3.19
N PHE A 45 13.54 8.24 -2.72
CA PHE A 45 13.64 9.67 -2.47
C PHE A 45 14.74 10.00 -1.45
N PHE A 46 14.75 9.33 -0.29
CA PHE A 46 15.77 9.56 0.74
C PHE A 46 17.17 9.14 0.26
N ALA A 47 17.28 8.06 -0.51
CA ALA A 47 18.56 7.64 -1.09
C ALA A 47 19.12 8.70 -2.05
N ALA A 48 18.29 9.25 -2.95
CA ALA A 48 18.70 10.31 -3.85
C ALA A 48 19.07 11.59 -3.07
N PHE A 49 18.29 11.93 -2.05
CA PHE A 49 18.55 13.09 -1.20
C PHE A 49 19.87 12.97 -0.42
N PHE A 50 20.15 11.81 0.19
CA PHE A 50 21.41 11.57 0.91
C PHE A 50 22.62 11.54 -0.02
N SER A 51 22.47 11.00 -1.23
CA SER A 51 23.50 11.08 -2.28
C SER A 51 23.88 12.53 -2.59
N LYS A 52 22.90 13.44 -2.71
CA LYS A 52 23.16 14.87 -2.92
C LYS A 52 23.75 15.61 -1.72
N MET A 53 23.53 15.11 -0.50
CA MET A 53 24.10 15.69 0.72
C MET A 53 25.49 15.12 1.08
N ASN A 54 26.08 14.25 0.24
CA ASN A 54 27.33 13.55 0.55
C ASN A 54 27.31 12.83 1.91
N MET A 55 26.15 12.30 2.31
CA MET A 55 26.02 11.55 3.55
C MET A 55 26.28 10.06 3.28
N ASP A 56 27.30 9.49 3.94
CA ASP A 56 27.58 8.05 3.92
C ASP A 56 26.59 7.29 4.81
N THR A 57 25.35 7.16 4.35
CA THR A 57 24.26 6.64 5.19
C THR A 57 24.16 5.12 5.22
N MET A 58 24.28 4.42 4.08
CA MET A 58 24.17 2.95 4.03
C MET A 58 24.50 2.38 2.64
N SER A 59 25.06 1.16 2.57
CA SER A 59 25.26 0.45 1.30
C SER A 59 23.94 -0.02 0.67
N SER A 60 23.90 -0.05 -0.66
CA SER A 60 22.72 -0.47 -1.44
C SER A 60 22.16 -1.82 -1.01
N THR A 61 23.02 -2.82 -0.76
CA THR A 61 22.59 -4.16 -0.32
C THR A 61 21.80 -4.11 0.97
N LYS A 62 22.27 -3.35 1.97
CA LYS A 62 21.58 -3.22 3.27
C LYS A 62 20.24 -2.49 3.12
N ALA A 63 20.15 -1.52 2.20
CA ALA A 63 18.90 -0.81 1.89
C ALA A 63 17.84 -1.74 1.30
N TRP A 64 18.23 -2.57 0.32
CA TRP A 64 17.34 -3.57 -0.24
C TRP A 64 16.93 -4.63 0.79
N THR A 65 17.84 -5.09 1.65
CA THR A 65 17.50 -6.02 2.74
C THR A 65 16.47 -5.41 3.69
N LEU A 66 16.67 -4.16 4.12
CA LEU A 66 15.73 -3.46 4.99
C LEU A 66 14.36 -3.26 4.31
N PHE A 67 14.35 -2.90 3.02
CA PHE A 67 13.13 -2.76 2.24
C PHE A 67 12.32 -4.07 2.18
N ILE A 68 12.98 -5.21 1.94
CA ILE A 68 12.33 -6.53 1.92
C ILE A 68 11.72 -6.84 3.29
N LEU A 69 12.47 -6.60 4.38
CA LEU A 69 11.99 -6.85 5.74
C LEU A 69 10.75 -6.00 6.08
N ILE A 70 10.80 -4.70 5.75
CA ILE A 70 9.65 -3.80 5.93
C ILE A 70 8.46 -4.24 5.07
N SER A 71 8.70 -4.70 3.84
CA SER A 71 7.63 -5.17 2.95
C SER A 71 6.91 -6.39 3.51
N ILE A 72 7.66 -7.35 4.06
CA ILE A 72 7.10 -8.51 4.77
C ILE A 72 6.30 -8.05 5.98
N ALA A 73 6.87 -7.18 6.83
CA ALA A 73 6.19 -6.67 8.02
C ALA A 73 4.87 -5.94 7.68
N ILE A 74 4.86 -5.13 6.62
CA ILE A 74 3.65 -4.46 6.11
C ILE A 74 2.60 -5.48 5.68
N HIS A 75 2.99 -6.50 4.91
CA HIS A 75 2.07 -7.52 4.45
C HIS A 75 1.42 -8.27 5.62
N PHE A 76 2.23 -8.71 6.60
CA PHE A 76 1.73 -9.37 7.81
C PHE A 76 0.81 -8.47 8.64
N LYS A 77 1.20 -7.21 8.84
CA LYS A 77 0.37 -6.22 9.55
C LYS A 77 -0.99 -6.04 8.90
N ASN A 78 -1.02 -5.88 7.58
CA ASN A 78 -2.28 -5.73 6.82
C ASN A 78 -3.12 -7.01 6.86
N TRP A 79 -2.49 -8.17 6.75
CA TRP A 79 -3.20 -9.44 6.89
C TRP A 79 -3.88 -9.59 8.25
N MET A 80 -3.17 -9.29 9.34
CA MET A 80 -3.76 -9.26 10.68
C MET A 80 -4.87 -8.22 10.82
N GLN A 81 -4.71 -7.04 10.23
CA GLN A 81 -5.67 -5.94 10.34
C GLN A 81 -6.98 -6.22 9.58
N TYR A 82 -6.88 -6.82 8.40
CA TYR A 82 -8.03 -7.07 7.52
C TYR A 82 -8.58 -8.50 7.63
N SER A 83 -8.05 -9.30 8.57
CA SER A 83 -8.59 -10.60 8.96
C SER A 83 -9.40 -10.54 10.27
N GLY A 84 -10.29 -11.52 10.46
CA GLY A 84 -11.02 -11.73 11.72
C GLY A 84 -11.95 -10.59 12.18
N LYS A 85 -11.96 -10.32 13.50
CA LYS A 85 -12.89 -9.40 14.18
C LYS A 85 -12.73 -7.94 13.74
N ARG A 86 -11.51 -7.52 13.39
CA ARG A 86 -11.20 -6.13 13.01
C ARG A 86 -11.83 -5.76 11.67
N ARG A 87 -11.89 -6.71 10.72
CA ARG A 87 -12.67 -6.58 9.47
C ARG A 87 -14.16 -6.36 9.74
N MET A 88 -14.76 -7.12 10.66
CA MET A 88 -16.19 -6.99 10.98
C MET A 88 -16.51 -5.58 11.48
N MET A 89 -15.65 -5.01 12.33
CA MET A 89 -15.78 -3.63 12.79
C MET A 89 -15.65 -2.60 11.66
N ILE A 90 -14.68 -2.76 10.75
CA ILE A 90 -14.49 -1.86 9.60
C ILE A 90 -15.73 -1.92 8.68
N ASN A 91 -16.23 -3.12 8.39
CA ASN A 91 -17.41 -3.32 7.56
C ASN A 91 -18.66 -2.73 8.21
N ALA A 92 -18.87 -2.93 9.50
CA ALA A 92 -20.01 -2.35 10.24
C ALA A 92 -19.96 -0.81 10.26
N LYS A 93 -18.77 -0.22 10.41
CA LYS A 93 -18.58 1.24 10.35
C LYS A 93 -18.82 1.82 8.95
N LEU A 94 -18.54 1.04 7.90
CA LEU A 94 -18.69 1.48 6.51
C LEU A 94 -20.08 1.22 5.94
N ILE A 95 -20.83 0.25 6.45
CA ILE A 95 -22.27 0.12 6.14
C ILE A 95 -23.04 1.38 6.58
N LYS A 96 -22.64 2.00 7.71
CA LYS A 96 -23.25 3.23 8.22
C LYS A 96 -22.87 4.49 7.42
N LYS A 97 -21.73 4.49 6.73
CA LYS A 97 -21.30 5.60 5.85
C LYS A 97 -21.71 5.28 4.42
N LYS A 98 -22.72 5.97 3.87
CA LYS A 98 -23.15 5.84 2.46
C LYS A 98 -21.92 5.75 1.54
N LYS A 99 -21.99 4.82 0.56
CA LYS A 99 -20.92 4.34 -0.34
C LYS A 99 -19.68 5.26 -0.44
N PRO A 100 -18.45 4.74 -0.26
CA PRO A 100 -17.25 5.51 -0.57
C PRO A 100 -17.27 5.89 -2.05
N LEU A 101 -17.30 7.20 -2.31
CA LEU A 101 -17.30 7.85 -3.62
C LEU A 101 -15.93 7.80 -4.32
N THR A 102 -15.05 6.88 -3.92
CA THR A 102 -13.71 6.81 -4.48
C THR A 102 -13.74 6.12 -5.84
N ASN A 103 -13.26 6.80 -6.88
CA ASN A 103 -13.16 6.24 -8.22
C ASN A 103 -12.23 5.02 -8.21
N ILE A 104 -12.77 3.84 -8.53
CA ILE A 104 -12.02 2.58 -8.51
C ILE A 104 -10.87 2.59 -9.51
N TRP A 105 -11.04 3.18 -10.68
CA TRP A 105 -9.98 3.27 -11.68
C TRP A 105 -8.79 4.08 -11.16
N LEU A 106 -9.07 5.18 -10.47
CA LEU A 106 -8.04 5.97 -9.81
C LEU A 106 -7.28 5.14 -8.77
N LEU A 107 -8.00 4.36 -7.95
CA LEU A 107 -7.39 3.48 -6.96
C LEU A 107 -6.51 2.41 -7.60
N VAL A 108 -6.94 1.78 -8.69
CA VAL A 108 -6.15 0.75 -9.39
C VAL A 108 -4.88 1.35 -10.02
N VAL A 109 -4.97 2.56 -10.58
CA VAL A 109 -3.82 3.25 -11.19
C VAL A 109 -2.84 3.79 -10.14
N LEU A 110 -3.32 4.14 -8.94
CA LEU A 110 -2.51 4.76 -7.89
C LEU A 110 -1.21 4.01 -7.55
N PRO A 111 -1.19 2.70 -7.24
CA PRO A 111 0.06 1.99 -6.97
C PRO A 111 0.99 1.95 -8.19
N VAL A 112 0.45 1.84 -9.42
CA VAL A 112 1.24 1.87 -10.66
C VAL A 112 1.92 3.24 -10.83
N PHE A 113 1.18 4.31 -10.60
CA PHE A 113 1.70 5.67 -10.66
C PHE A 113 2.82 5.90 -9.63
N ILE A 114 2.65 5.42 -8.40
CA ILE A 114 3.69 5.51 -7.35
C ILE A 114 4.93 4.70 -7.73
N LEU A 115 4.78 3.52 -8.35
CA LEU A 115 5.93 2.73 -8.83
C LEU A 115 6.67 3.44 -9.97
N ILE A 116 5.97 4.10 -10.88
CA ILE A 116 6.59 4.91 -11.93
C ILE A 116 7.40 6.06 -11.29
N LEU A 117 6.83 6.76 -10.32
CA LEU A 117 7.56 7.80 -9.59
C LEU A 117 8.77 7.25 -8.83
N ALA A 118 8.64 6.08 -8.18
CA ALA A 118 9.75 5.43 -7.49
C ALA A 118 10.87 5.07 -8.46
N TYR A 119 10.53 4.59 -9.65
CA TYR A 119 11.51 4.29 -10.71
C TYR A 119 12.22 5.56 -11.20
N ILE A 120 11.48 6.65 -11.42
CA ILE A 120 12.09 7.94 -11.80
C ILE A 120 13.05 8.44 -10.71
N MET A 121 12.67 8.34 -9.43
CA MET A 121 13.56 8.68 -8.32
C MET A 121 14.77 7.75 -8.27
N PHE A 122 14.59 6.46 -8.52
CA PHE A 122 15.69 5.50 -8.54
C PHE A 122 16.73 5.80 -9.61
N GLN A 123 16.32 6.33 -10.77
CA GLN A 123 17.23 6.81 -11.82
C GLN A 123 18.03 8.05 -11.43
N ALA A 124 17.57 8.80 -10.41
CA ALA A 124 18.22 10.02 -9.94
C ALA A 124 19.21 9.79 -8.78
N ILE A 125 19.29 8.56 -8.25
CA ILE A 125 20.24 8.11 -7.23
C ILE A 125 21.59 7.88 -7.88
#